data_AF-A0A739I0P9-F1
#
_entry.id   AF-A0A739I0P9-F1
#
_cell.length_a   1.000
_cell.length_b   1.000
_cell.length_c   1.000
_cell.angle_alpha   90.00
_cell.angle_beta   90.00
_cell.angle_gamma   90.00
#
_symmetry.space_group_name_H-M   'P 1'
#
loop_
_entity.id
_entity.type
_entity.pdbx_description
1 polymer ?
#
loop_
_entity_poly.entity_id
_entity_poly.type
_entity_poly.pdbx_seq_one_letter_code
_entity_poly.pdbx_strand_id
1 'polypeptide(L)' 'MLSTSTFLALAMQCAASVHPDTTHEVARVESGFNPYAIAEIIPKVKRKPGDKGVVSYFP' A
#
# COMPACT_ATOMS: atom_id res chain seq x y z
N MET A 1 1.42 11.81 6.21
CA MET A 1 1.87 10.49 6.70
C MET A 1 0.65 9.73 7.17
N LEU A 2 0.59 8.42 6.93
CA LEU A 2 -0.55 7.61 7.39
C LEU A 2 -0.48 7.46 8.93
N SER A 3 -1.58 7.76 9.63
CA SER A 3 -1.67 7.56 11.08
C SER A 3 -1.72 6.07 11.43
N THR A 4 -1.14 5.68 12.57
CA THR A 4 -1.19 4.31 13.09
C THR A 4 -2.62 3.81 13.28
N SER A 5 -3.54 4.69 13.71
CA SER A 5 -4.96 4.36 13.86
C SER A 5 -5.65 4.05 12.52
N THR A 6 -5.38 4.85 11.49
CA THR A 6 -5.91 4.64 10.14
C THR A 6 -5.34 3.36 9.53
N PHE A 7 -4.06 3.10 9.75
CA PHE A 7 -3.42 1.86 9.33
C PHE A 7 -4.05 0.63 9.99
N LEU A 8 -4.27 0.65 11.31
CA LEU A 8 -4.88 -0.46 12.03
C LEU A 8 -6.29 -0.78 11.52
N ALA A 9 -7.10 0.25 11.27
CA ALA A 9 -8.45 0.09 10.74
C ALA A 9 -8.45 -0.59 9.36
N LEU A 10 -7.53 -0.19 8.47
CA LEU A 10 -7.35 -0.80 7.16
C LEU A 10 -6.84 -2.25 7.26
N ALA A 11 -5.88 -2.49 8.14
CA ALA A 11 -5.33 -3.83 8.38
C ALA A 11 -6.42 -4.81 8.85
N MET A 12 -7.31 -4.37 9.75
CA MET A 12 -8.45 -5.20 10.19
C MET A 12 -9.45 -5.50 9.06
N GLN A 13 -9.60 -4.62 8.08
CA GLN A 13 -10.54 -4.80 6.96
C GLN A 13 -9.96 -5.66 5.82
N CYS A 14 -8.65 -5.58 5.59
CA CYS A 14 -8.01 -6.25 4.46
C CYS A 14 -7.27 -7.54 4.84
N ALA A 15 -6.82 -7.66 6.09
CA ALA A 15 -5.93 -8.72 6.55
C ALA A 15 -6.16 -9.09 8.03
N ALA A 16 -7.42 -9.34 8.40
CA ALA A 16 -7.82 -9.64 9.79
C ALA A 16 -7.10 -10.86 10.43
N SER A 17 -6.56 -11.76 9.61
CA SER A 17 -5.79 -12.93 10.08
C SER A 17 -4.34 -12.64 10.45
N VAL A 18 -3.83 -11.45 10.11
CA VAL A 18 -2.45 -11.05 10.40
C VAL A 18 -2.41 -10.21 11.68
N HIS A 19 -1.50 -10.53 12.59
CA HIS A 19 -1.33 -9.76 13.82
C HIS A 19 -1.01 -8.28 13.50
N PRO A 20 -1.65 -7.32 14.17
CA PRO A 20 -1.48 -5.89 13.87
C PRO A 20 -0.04 -5.41 14.03
N ASP A 21 0.74 -5.97 14.96
CA ASP A 21 2.16 -5.62 15.10
C ASP A 21 2.97 -6.06 13.87
N THR A 22 2.65 -7.22 13.29
CA THR A 22 3.32 -7.71 12.09
C THR A 22 3.03 -6.79 10.90
N THR A 23 1.77 -6.43 10.69
CA THR A 23 1.41 -5.52 9.59
C THR A 23 2.04 -4.15 9.79
N HIS A 24 2.10 -3.65 11.03
CA HIS A 24 2.69 -2.36 11.37
C HIS A 24 4.20 -2.31 11.10
N GLU A 25 4.96 -3.31 11.53
CA GLU A 25 6.41 -3.36 11.25
C GLU A 25 6.69 -3.51 9.75
N VAL A 26 5.93 -4.34 9.03
CA VAL A 26 6.06 -4.46 7.57
C VAL A 26 5.79 -3.12 6.89
N ALA A 27 4.70 -2.44 7.25
CA ALA A 27 4.37 -1.13 6.67
C ALA A 27 5.45 -0.08 7.00
N ARG A 28 6.03 -0.10 8.20
CA ARG A 28 7.15 0.77 8.56
C ARG A 28 8.39 0.49 7.70
N VAL A 29 8.79 -0.77 7.57
CA VAL A 29 10.01 -1.17 6.85
C VAL A 29 9.88 -0.93 5.35
N GLU A 30 8.75 -1.32 4.76
CA GLU A 30 8.56 -1.27 3.31
C GLU A 30 8.16 0.12 2.80
N SER A 31 7.50 0.93 3.64
CA SER A 31 6.93 2.21 3.21
C SER A 31 7.25 3.41 4.09
N GLY A 32 7.75 3.21 5.31
CA GLY A 32 7.90 4.29 6.30
C GLY A 32 6.59 5.01 6.64
N PHE A 33 5.44 4.33 6.48
CA PHE A 33 4.10 4.93 6.51
C PHE A 33 3.90 6.09 5.53
N ASN A 34 4.65 6.06 4.42
CA ASN A 34 4.47 6.98 3.31
C ASN A 34 3.24 6.53 2.49
N PRO A 35 2.13 7.29 2.49
CA PRO A 35 0.96 6.93 1.70
C PRO A 35 1.24 6.88 0.19
N TYR A 36 2.31 7.55 -0.28
CA TYR A 36 2.72 7.52 -1.70
C TYR A 36 3.57 6.30 -2.08
N ALA A 37 4.02 5.49 -1.13
CA ALA A 37 4.77 4.27 -1.42
C ALA A 37 3.87 3.12 -1.92
N ILE A 38 2.55 3.25 -1.78
CA ILE A 38 1.58 2.29 -2.30
C ILE A 38 1.31 2.64 -3.76
N ALA A 39 1.89 1.85 -4.67
CA ALA A 39 1.60 1.97 -6.09
C ALA A 39 0.33 1.20 -6.46
N GLU A 40 -0.55 1.81 -7.25
CA GLU A 40 -1.71 1.11 -7.82
C GLU A 40 -1.25 0.27 -9.02
N ILE A 41 -1.52 -1.04 -9.02
CA ILE A 41 -1.22 -1.88 -10.18
C ILE A 41 -2.31 -1.71 -11.23
N ILE A 42 -1.95 -1.21 -12.41
CA ILE A 42 -2.86 -1.15 -13.56
C ILE A 42 -3.06 -2.57 -14.09
N PRO A 43 -4.29 -3.10 -14.21
CA PRO A 43 -4.55 -4.42 -14.78
C PRO A 43 -4.00 -4.52 -16.21
N LYS A 44 -3.43 -5.67 -16.60
CA LYS A 44 -2.78 -5.86 -17.93
C LYS A 44 -3.68 -5.43 -19.10
N VAL A 45 -4.98 -5.70 -19.03
CA VAL A 45 -5.98 -5.36 -20.06
C VAL A 45 -6.15 -3.85 -20.24
N LYS A 46 -5.85 -3.05 -19.20
CA LYS A 46 -5.96 -1.58 -19.20
C LYS A 46 -4.64 -0.87 -19.52
N ARG A 47 -3.53 -1.59 -19.69
CA ARG A 47 -2.20 -0.99 -19.94
C ARG A 47 -2.07 -0.60 -21.41
N LYS A 48 -1.57 0.61 -21.69
CA LYS A 48 -1.18 1.02 -23.04
C LYS A 48 0.23 0.50 -23.35
N PRO A 49 0.58 0.31 -24.64
CA PRO A 49 1.95 -0.01 -25.02
C PRO A 49 2.92 1.06 -24.49
N GLY A 50 3.89 0.66 -23.66
CA GLY A 50 4.87 1.56 -23.05
C GLY A 50 4.56 1.99 -21.60
N ASP A 51 3.40 1.63 -21.04
CA ASP A 51 3.09 1.95 -19.64
C ASP A 51 3.90 1.11 -18.65
N LYS A 52 4.32 1.73 -17.54
CA LYS A 52 5.01 1.05 -16.42
C LYS A 52 4.13 0.03 -15.68
N GLY A 53 2.84 -0.05 -16.01
CA GLY A 53 1.88 -1.00 -15.40
C GLY A 53 1.55 -0.72 -13.94
N VAL A 54 2.07 0.37 -13.38
CA VAL A 54 1.84 0.85 -12.03
C VAL A 54 1.64 2.37 -12.05
N VAL A 55 0.73 2.88 -11.23
CA VAL A 55 0.59 4.31 -10.95
C VAL A 55 1.30 4.59 -9.63
N SER A 56 2.33 5.43 -9.69
CA SER A 56 2.94 6.02 -8.50
C SER A 56 2.45 7.45 -8.36
N TYR A 57 2.02 7.83 -7.17
CA TYR A 57 1.60 9.21 -6.85
C TYR A 57 2.75 10.03 -6.27
N PHE A 58 3.99 9.53 -6.38
CA PHE A 58 5.18 10.29 -6.01
C PHE A 58 5.41 11.41 -7.05
N PRO A 59 5.70 12.66 -6.61
CA PRO A 59 6.00 13.76 -7.52
C PRO A 59 7.28 13.54 -8.35
#